data_AF-K8X948-F1
#
_entry.id   AF-K8X948-F1
#
_cell.length_a   1.000
_cell.length_b   1.000
_cell.length_c   1.000
_cell.angle_alpha   90.00
_cell.angle_beta   90.00
_cell.angle_gamma   90.00
#
_symmetry.space_group_name_H-M   'P 1'
#
loop_
_entity.id
_entity.type
_entity.pdbx_description
1 polymer ?
#
loop_
_entity_poly.entity_id
_entity_poly.type
_entity_poly.pdbx_seq_one_letter_code
_entity_poly.pdbx_strand_id
1 'polypeptide(L)' 'YSKNISALLELMLVDGALAPDFSDEVLAASCVTRETKEPS' A
#
# COMPACT_ATOMS: atom_id res chain seq x y z
N TYR A 1 12.68 -8.80 -13.41
CA TYR A 1 11.82 -9.22 -12.27
C TYR A 1 11.18 -8.02 -11.55
N SER A 2 10.97 -6.89 -12.24
CA SER A 2 10.64 -5.59 -11.62
C SER A 2 9.21 -5.12 -11.87
N LYS A 3 8.49 -5.68 -12.86
CA LYS A 3 7.18 -5.17 -13.28
C LYS A 3 6.15 -5.15 -12.15
N ASN A 4 6.13 -6.16 -11.29
CA ASN A 4 5.17 -6.24 -10.19
C ASN A 4 5.47 -5.21 -9.10
N ILE A 5 6.75 -4.92 -8.87
CA ILE A 5 7.18 -3.90 -7.91
C ILE A 5 6.84 -2.51 -8.45
N SER A 6 7.09 -2.27 -9.74
CA SER A 6 6.71 -1.00 -10.40
C SER A 6 5.20 -0.77 -10.34
N ALA A 7 4.39 -1.79 -10.66
CA ALA A 7 2.94 -1.69 -10.57
C ALA A 7 2.45 -1.43 -9.13
N LEU A 8 3.06 -2.07 -8.13
CA LEU A 8 2.73 -1.82 -6.72
C LEU A 8 3.10 -0.40 -6.29
N LEU A 9 4.24 0.13 -6.75
CA LEU A 9 4.65 1.50 -6.46
C LEU A 9 3.73 2.52 -7.13
N GLU A 10 3.33 2.28 -8.37
CA GLU A 10 2.37 3.14 -9.09
C GLU A 10 1.03 3.20 -8.35
N LEU A 11 0.57 2.08 -7.77
CA LEU A 11 -0.65 2.03 -6.96
C LEU A 11 -0.57 2.88 -5.68
N MET A 12 0.63 3.08 -5.12
CA MET A 12 0.84 3.86 -3.90
C MET A 12 1.08 5.36 -4.14
N LEU A 13 1.21 5.80 -5.40
CA LEU A 13 1.52 7.19 -5.72
C LEU A 13 0.25 8.01 -5.97
N VAL A 14 0.13 9.12 -5.24
CA VAL A 14 -0.89 10.15 -5.47
C VAL A 14 -0.17 11.45 -5.77
N ASP A 15 -0.39 12.01 -6.97
CA ASP A 15 0.27 13.22 -7.45
C ASP A 15 1.81 13.19 -7.34
N GLY A 16 2.40 12.02 -7.56
CA GLY A 16 3.86 11.82 -7.48
C GLY A 16 4.41 11.73 -6.06
N ALA A 17 3.56 11.80 -5.03
CA ALA A 17 3.92 11.57 -3.64
C ALA A 17 3.52 10.15 -3.21
N LEU A 18 4.32 9.54 -2.35
CA LEU A 18 3.99 8.24 -1.76
C LEU A 18 2.86 8.42 -0.74
N ALA A 19 1.68 7.94 -1.09
CA ALA A 19 0.45 8.05 -0.32
C ALA A 19 -0.40 6.77 -0.49
N PRO A 20 0.00 5.63 0.11
CA PRO A 20 -0.73 4.37 0.00
C PRO A 20 -2.13 4.47 0.60
N ASP A 21 -3.15 4.15 -0.19
CA ASP A 21 -4.53 4.03 0.26
C ASP A 21 -4.79 2.64 0.84
N PHE A 22 -4.85 2.52 2.16
CA PHE A 22 -5.12 1.24 2.80
C PHE A 22 -6.61 0.87 2.90
N SER A 23 -7.51 1.62 2.27
CA SER A 23 -8.84 1.11 1.97
C SER A 23 -8.83 0.18 0.75
N ASP A 24 -7.77 0.22 -0.07
CA ASP A 24 -7.52 -0.74 -1.14
C ASP A 24 -7.06 -2.10 -0.56
N GLU A 25 -7.71 -3.18 -1.00
CA GLU A 25 -7.48 -4.53 -0.51
C GLU A 25 -6.04 -5.02 -0.78
N VAL A 26 -5.47 -4.67 -1.93
CA VAL A 26 -4.10 -5.08 -2.30
C VAL A 26 -3.09 -4.40 -1.39
N LEU A 27 -3.23 -3.09 -1.17
CA LEU A 27 -2.33 -2.34 -0.28
C LEU A 27 -2.49 -2.74 1.18
N ALA A 28 -3.72 -3.00 1.64
CA ALA A 28 -3.99 -3.48 2.98
C ALA A 28 -3.37 -4.87 3.23
N ALA A 29 -3.58 -5.83 2.32
CA ALA A 29 -3.05 -7.19 2.46
C ALA A 29 -1.53 -7.27 2.30
N SER A 30 -0.93 -6.37 1.50
CA SER A 30 0.52 -6.36 1.25
C SER A 30 1.32 -5.73 2.40
N CYS A 31 0.69 -4.97 3.28
CA CYS A 31 1.39 -4.24 4.34
C CYS A 31 1.48 -5.06 5.64
N VAL A 32 2.69 -5.52 5.97
CA VAL A 32 2.93 -6.41 7.14
C VAL A 32 3.38 -5.68 8.41
N THR A 33 3.70 -4.39 8.33
CA THR A 33 4.25 -3.61 9.45
C THR A 33 3.28 -2.57 10.02
N ARG A 34 2.09 -2.41 9.42
CA ARG A 34 1.11 -1.42 9.89
C ARG A 34 0.49 -1.90 11.20
N GLU A 35 0.57 -1.07 12.23
CA GLU A 35 -0.18 -1.28 13.48
C GLU A 35 -1.67 -1.04 13.21
N THR A 36 -2.44 -2.12 13.07
CA THR A 36 -3.90 -2.05 13.18
C THR A 36 -4.23 -1.87 14.65
N LYS A 37 -4.66 -0.66 15.02
CA LYS A 37 -5.20 -0.43 16.38
C LYS A 37 -6.47 -1.28 16.51
N GLU A 38 -6.34 -2.49 17.06
CA GLU A 38 -7.49 -3.27 17.47
C GLU A 38 -8.26 -2.46 18.53
N PRO A 39 -9.56 -2.21 18.36
CA PRO A 39 -10.34 -1.56 19.40
C PRO A 39 -10.50 -2.56 20.56
N SER A 40 -9.92 -2.22 21.71
CA SER A 40 -10.10 -2.89 23.00
C SER A 40 -11.51 -2.72 23.55
#